data_AF-X1TI80-F1
#
_entry.id   AF-X1TI80-F1
#
_cell.length_a   1.000
_cell.length_b   1.000
_cell.length_c   1.000
_cell.angle_alpha   90.00
_cell.angle_beta   90.00
_cell.angle_gamma   90.00
#
_symmetry.space_group_name_H-M   'P 1'
#
loop_
_entity.id
_entity.type
_entity.pdbx_description
1 polymer ?
#
loop_
_entity_poly.entity_id
_entity_poly.type
_entity_poly.pdbx_seq_one_letter_code
_entity_poly.pdbx_strand_id
1 'polypeptide(L)'
;MKPKTLGWIILGGGIITLLLLRSRLHEVVEDWEVRIFLNRLSPYQSIVEDWAYGFSVDENIVRALIWTESSGHPDAESKKHALGLMGVLYTTAQQMGFTGESDGLFDPDTNVYYGTKYLR
;
A
#
# COMPACT_ATOMS: atom_id res chain seq x y z
N MET A 1 7.42 -9.74 62.36
CA MET A 1 8.04 -9.19 61.12
C MET A 1 7.70 -10.13 59.96
N LYS A 2 6.87 -9.70 59.00
CA LYS A 2 6.61 -10.46 57.76
C LYS A 2 7.21 -9.69 56.58
N PRO A 3 8.11 -10.26 55.77
CA PRO A 3 8.69 -9.52 54.65
C PRO A 3 7.64 -9.33 53.55
N LYS A 4 7.34 -8.08 53.22
CA LYS A 4 6.55 -7.66 52.05
C LYS A 4 7.49 -7.30 50.91
N THR A 5 7.94 -8.25 50.10
CA THR A 5 8.76 -7.92 48.93
C THR A 5 8.56 -8.82 47.69
N LEU A 6 7.63 -9.78 47.70
CA LEU A 6 7.51 -10.72 46.58
C LEU A 6 6.45 -10.33 45.52
N GLY A 7 5.73 -9.21 45.68
CA GLY A 7 4.62 -8.84 44.80
C GLY A 7 4.99 -8.10 43.51
N TRP A 8 6.20 -7.53 43.40
CA TRP A 8 6.55 -6.60 42.30
C TRP A 8 7.30 -7.28 41.14
N ILE A 9 7.93 -8.43 41.38
CA ILE A 9 8.74 -9.13 40.35
C ILE A 9 7.83 -9.87 39.34
N ILE A 10 6.64 -10.31 39.75
CA ILE A 10 5.69 -11.01 38.87
C ILE A 10 4.90 -10.00 37.99
N LEU A 11 4.68 -8.77 38.45
CA LEU A 11 4.01 -7.73 37.67
C LEU A 11 4.92 -7.08 36.61
N GLY A 12 6.22 -6.92 36.88
CA GLY A 12 7.18 -6.35 35.91
C GLY A 12 7.46 -7.25 34.71
N GLY A 13 7.55 -8.57 34.93
CA GLY A 13 7.78 -9.55 33.87
C GLY A 13 6.64 -9.61 32.86
N GLY A 14 5.38 -9.57 33.32
CA GLY A 14 4.21 -9.58 32.45
C GLY A 14 4.14 -8.38 31.50
N ILE A 15 4.51 -7.19 31.98
CA ILE A 15 4.54 -5.96 31.15
C ILE A 15 5.66 -6.03 30.11
N ILE A 16 6.87 -6.46 30.49
CA ILE A 16 7.99 -6.63 29.55
C ILE A 16 7.66 -7.71 28.52
N THR A 17 7.10 -8.85 28.93
CA THR A 17 6.64 -9.90 28.02
C THR A 17 5.53 -9.41 27.11
N LEU A 18 4.58 -8.60 27.59
CA LEU A 18 3.55 -8.00 26.74
C LEU A 18 4.15 -6.99 25.74
N LEU A 19 5.14 -6.21 26.14
CA LEU A 19 5.83 -5.26 25.27
C LEU A 19 6.66 -5.98 24.21
N LEU A 20 7.38 -7.05 24.58
CA LEU A 20 8.14 -7.89 23.66
C LEU A 20 7.21 -8.67 22.71
N LEU A 21 6.08 -9.17 23.23
CA LEU A 21 5.05 -9.83 22.42
C LEU A 21 4.41 -8.82 21.46
N ARG A 22 4.08 -7.61 21.92
CA ARG A 22 3.58 -6.52 21.07
C ARG A 22 4.57 -6.14 19.98
N SER A 23 5.87 -6.03 20.31
CA SER A 23 6.92 -5.74 19.34
C SER A 23 7.01 -6.83 18.27
N ARG A 24 7.01 -8.10 18.70
CA ARG A 24 7.07 -9.24 17.78
C ARG A 24 5.81 -9.37 16.92
N LEU A 25 4.64 -9.06 17.46
CA LEU A 25 3.40 -9.01 16.70
C LEU A 25 3.43 -7.89 15.66
N HIS A 26 4.00 -6.72 15.99
CA HIS A 26 4.13 -5.63 15.02
C HIS A 26 5.00 -6.05 13.82
N GLU A 27 6.16 -6.68 14.06
CA GLU A 27 7.01 -7.21 12.98
C GLU A 27 6.28 -8.24 12.10
N VAL A 28 5.56 -9.18 12.72
CA VAL A 28 4.83 -10.24 11.99
C VAL A 28 3.64 -9.68 11.20
N VAL A 29 2.95 -8.66 11.74
CA VAL A 29 1.81 -8.02 11.06
C VAL A 29 2.27 -7.17 9.87
N GLU A 30 3.36 -6.42 10.01
CA GLU A 30 3.93 -5.66 8.89
C GLU A 30 4.36 -6.59 7.74
N ASP A 31 5.07 -7.67 8.04
CA ASP A 31 5.45 -8.69 7.05
C ASP A 31 4.22 -9.31 6.36
N TRP A 32 3.13 -9.51 7.11
CA TRP A 32 1.89 -10.06 6.58
C TRP A 32 1.21 -9.11 5.59
N GLU A 33 1.07 -7.84 5.94
CA GLU A 33 0.50 -6.81 5.05
C GLU A 33 1.32 -6.66 3.77
N VAL A 34 2.66 -6.64 3.90
CA VAL A 34 3.55 -6.55 2.74
C VAL A 34 3.37 -7.73 1.80
N ARG A 35 3.30 -8.94 2.34
CA ARG A 35 3.09 -10.14 1.52
C ARG A 35 1.72 -10.15 0.86
N ILE A 36 0.66 -9.71 1.54
CA ILE A 36 -0.67 -9.60 0.93
C ILE A 36 -0.63 -8.61 -0.24
N PHE A 37 -0.07 -7.42 -0.01
CA PHE A 37 0.07 -6.40 -1.04
C PHE A 37 0.83 -6.93 -2.25
N LEU A 38 2.01 -7.52 -2.04
CA LEU A 38 2.84 -8.04 -3.13
C LEU A 38 2.14 -9.16 -3.89
N ASN A 39 1.38 -10.03 -3.21
CA ASN A 39 0.57 -11.05 -3.88
C ASN A 39 -0.53 -10.43 -4.74
N ARG A 40 -1.23 -9.40 -4.26
CA ARG A 40 -2.23 -8.66 -5.05
C ARG A 40 -1.61 -7.94 -6.24
N LEU A 41 -0.42 -7.38 -6.08
CA LEU A 41 0.27 -6.65 -7.14
C LEU A 41 0.94 -7.56 -8.16
N SER A 42 1.25 -8.81 -7.80
CA SER A 42 1.98 -9.76 -8.66
C SER A 42 1.45 -9.90 -10.10
N PRO A 43 0.13 -9.85 -10.39
CA PRO A 43 -0.37 -9.94 -11.77
C PRO A 43 -0.05 -8.69 -12.61
N TYR A 44 0.26 -7.57 -11.97
CA TYR A 44 0.49 -6.26 -12.59
C TYR A 44 1.96 -5.86 -12.62
N GLN A 45 2.87 -6.78 -12.28
CA GLN A 45 4.29 -6.47 -12.16
C GLN A 45 4.89 -5.97 -13.48
N SER A 46 4.54 -6.60 -14.61
CA SER A 46 5.05 -6.19 -15.93
C SER A 46 4.62 -4.77 -16.30
N ILE A 47 3.34 -4.42 -16.10
CA ILE A 47 2.85 -3.07 -16.44
C ILE A 47 3.46 -1.99 -15.53
N VAL A 48 3.73 -2.32 -14.25
CA VAL A 48 4.42 -1.41 -13.34
C VAL A 48 5.86 -1.18 -13.81
N GLU A 49 6.58 -2.24 -14.17
CA GLU A 49 7.95 -2.15 -14.67
C GLU A 49 8.03 -1.39 -16.01
N ASP A 50 7.14 -1.72 -16.96
CA ASP A 50 7.10 -1.12 -18.29
C ASP A 50 6.81 0.39 -18.24
N TRP A 51 5.80 0.80 -17.48
CA TRP A 51 5.43 2.22 -17.39
C TRP A 51 6.40 3.02 -16.51
N ALA A 52 6.93 2.43 -15.43
CA ALA A 52 7.99 3.06 -14.65
C ALA A 52 9.22 3.35 -15.53
N TYR A 53 9.66 2.36 -16.32
CA TYR A 53 10.74 2.54 -17.29
C TYR A 53 10.41 3.60 -18.34
N GLY A 54 9.23 3.50 -18.97
CA GLY A 54 8.78 4.41 -20.03
C GLY A 54 8.73 5.89 -19.61
N PHE A 55 8.38 6.16 -18.35
CA PHE A 55 8.34 7.52 -17.79
C PHE A 55 9.59 7.91 -17.01
N SER A 56 10.61 7.05 -16.95
CA SER A 56 11.84 7.27 -16.16
C SER A 56 11.57 7.54 -14.68
N VAL A 57 10.65 6.76 -14.10
CA VAL A 57 10.30 6.76 -12.67
C VAL A 57 10.85 5.47 -12.05
N ASP A 58 11.33 5.53 -10.81
CA ASP A 58 11.73 4.33 -10.07
C ASP A 58 10.51 3.43 -9.83
N GLU A 59 10.59 2.15 -10.21
CA GLU A 59 9.49 1.20 -10.02
C GLU A 59 9.01 1.11 -8.57
N ASN A 60 9.88 1.32 -7.59
CA ASN A 60 9.53 1.27 -6.17
C ASN A 60 8.65 2.45 -5.78
N ILE A 61 8.77 3.60 -6.46
CA ILE A 61 7.85 4.74 -6.28
C ILE A 61 6.46 4.37 -6.78
N VAL A 62 6.37 3.73 -7.95
CA VAL A 62 5.08 3.26 -8.49
C VAL A 62 4.45 2.23 -7.56
N ARG A 63 5.21 1.22 -7.09
CA ARG A 63 4.74 0.23 -6.10
C ARG A 63 4.28 0.90 -4.79
N ALA A 64 5.05 1.85 -4.26
CA ALA A 64 4.71 2.57 -3.03
C ALA A 64 3.44 3.43 -3.18
N LEU A 65 3.23 4.01 -4.35
CA LEU A 65 2.00 4.76 -4.64
C LEU A 65 0.80 3.83 -4.73
N ILE A 66 0.92 2.70 -5.44
CA ILE A 66 -0.15 1.69 -5.51
C ILE A 66 -0.51 1.16 -4.12
N TRP A 67 0.51 0.92 -3.27
CA TRP A 67 0.29 0.57 -1.87
C TRP A 67 -0.60 1.59 -1.16
N THR A 68 -0.23 2.87 -1.30
CA THR A 68 -0.86 3.98 -0.57
C THR A 68 -2.29 4.23 -1.04
N GLU A 69 -2.54 4.16 -2.34
CA GLU A 69 -3.84 4.53 -2.94
C GLU A 69 -4.87 3.41 -2.90
N SER A 70 -4.44 2.16 -3.15
CA SER A 70 -5.37 1.04 -3.31
C SER A 70 -4.98 -0.21 -2.52
N SER A 71 -3.76 -0.26 -1.97
CA SER A 71 -3.15 -1.49 -1.45
C SER A 71 -3.18 -2.64 -2.47
N GLY A 72 -3.14 -2.33 -3.78
CA GLY A 72 -3.16 -3.29 -4.88
C GLY A 72 -4.56 -3.74 -5.33
N HIS A 73 -5.63 -3.05 -4.95
CA HIS A 73 -6.98 -3.34 -5.44
C HIS A 73 -7.28 -2.55 -6.73
N PRO A 74 -7.48 -3.20 -7.87
CA PRO A 74 -7.71 -2.51 -9.15
C PRO A 74 -9.09 -1.85 -9.24
N ASP A 75 -10.03 -2.23 -8.37
CA ASP A 75 -11.39 -1.71 -8.24
C ASP A 75 -11.52 -0.65 -7.14
N ALA A 76 -10.40 -0.17 -6.59
CA ALA A 76 -10.40 0.83 -5.54
C ALA A 76 -11.02 2.15 -6.01
N GLU A 77 -11.91 2.71 -5.20
CA GLU A 77 -12.47 4.05 -5.38
C GLU A 77 -12.38 4.84 -4.07
N SER A 78 -11.76 6.01 -4.12
CA SER A 78 -11.67 6.90 -2.98
C SER A 78 -12.93 7.77 -2.82
N LYS A 79 -13.11 8.38 -1.64
CA LYS A 79 -14.19 9.36 -1.39
C LYS A 79 -14.19 10.57 -2.34
N LYS A 80 -13.08 10.81 -3.04
CA LYS A 80 -12.94 11.88 -4.03
C LYS A 80 -13.07 11.37 -5.47
N HIS A 81 -13.55 10.14 -5.67
CA HIS A 81 -13.63 9.48 -6.98
C HIS A 81 -12.27 9.32 -7.67
N ALA A 82 -11.24 9.03 -6.88
CA ALA A 82 -9.95 8.58 -7.39
C ALA A 82 -10.04 7.06 -7.63
N LEU A 83 -9.65 6.61 -8.82
CA LEU A 83 -9.99 5.29 -9.35
C LEU A 83 -8.74 4.41 -9.52
N GLY A 84 -8.92 3.12 -9.28
CA GLY A 84 -7.97 2.06 -9.61
C GLY A 84 -6.69 2.02 -8.77
N LEU A 85 -5.70 1.27 -9.28
CA LEU A 85 -4.48 0.92 -8.56
C LEU A 85 -3.71 2.12 -7.99
N MET A 86 -3.58 3.20 -8.76
CA MET A 86 -2.81 4.40 -8.45
C MET A 86 -3.70 5.60 -8.07
N GLY A 87 -5.00 5.41 -7.85
CA GLY A 87 -5.89 6.49 -7.38
C GLY A 87 -5.95 7.67 -8.35
N VAL A 88 -6.22 7.42 -9.63
CA VAL A 88 -6.26 8.47 -10.66
C VAL A 88 -7.64 9.13 -10.67
N LEU A 89 -7.68 10.47 -10.56
CA LEU A 89 -8.91 11.23 -10.77
C LEU A 89 -9.25 11.29 -12.27
N TYR A 90 -10.51 11.06 -12.62
CA TYR A 90 -10.96 11.10 -14.01
C TYR A 90 -10.63 12.43 -14.70
N THR A 91 -10.88 13.56 -14.02
CA THR A 91 -10.55 14.90 -14.54
C THR A 91 -9.05 15.09 -14.78
N THR A 92 -8.20 14.54 -13.91
CA THR A 92 -6.74 14.58 -14.07
C THR A 92 -6.29 13.72 -15.24
N ALA A 93 -6.86 12.52 -15.41
CA ALA A 93 -6.58 11.67 -16.56
C ALA A 93 -6.95 12.36 -17.88
N GLN A 94 -8.11 13.04 -17.93
CA GLN A 94 -8.54 13.82 -19.10
C GLN A 94 -7.55 14.94 -19.45
N GLN A 95 -7.03 15.66 -18.45
CA GLN A 95 -5.99 16.68 -18.66
C GLN A 95 -4.69 16.09 -19.22
N MET A 96 -4.40 14.82 -18.93
CA MET A 96 -3.27 14.08 -19.49
C MET A 96 -3.57 13.41 -20.84
N GLY A 97 -4.76 13.63 -21.41
CA GLY A 97 -5.14 13.13 -22.74
C GLY A 97 -5.91 11.80 -22.72
N PHE A 98 -6.47 11.39 -21.59
CA PHE A 98 -7.42 10.26 -21.55
C PHE A 98 -8.74 10.64 -22.20
N THR A 99 -9.21 9.79 -23.12
CA THR A 99 -10.44 10.00 -23.90
C THR A 99 -11.49 8.92 -23.65
N GLY A 100 -11.20 7.93 -22.80
CA GLY A 100 -12.15 6.91 -22.40
C GLY A 100 -13.13 7.39 -21.32
N GLU A 101 -14.08 6.53 -20.97
CA GLU A 101 -14.99 6.74 -19.84
C GLU A 101 -14.27 6.56 -18.51
N SER A 102 -14.83 7.09 -17.41
CA SER A 102 -14.25 6.97 -16.06
C SER A 102 -13.92 5.54 -15.67
N ASP A 103 -14.77 4.59 -16.05
CA ASP A 103 -14.62 3.17 -15.73
C ASP A 103 -13.38 2.56 -16.38
N GLY A 104 -12.89 3.16 -17.48
CA GLY A 104 -11.62 2.76 -18.09
C GLY A 104 -10.42 3.00 -17.18
N LEU A 105 -10.54 3.79 -16.10
CA LEU A 105 -9.49 3.93 -15.09
C LEU A 105 -9.45 2.78 -14.09
N PHE A 106 -10.41 1.84 -14.11
CA PHE A 106 -10.29 0.58 -13.37
C PHE A 106 -9.49 -0.48 -14.13
N ASP A 107 -9.22 -0.27 -15.42
CA ASP A 107 -8.27 -1.09 -16.17
C ASP A 107 -6.84 -0.88 -15.62
N PRO A 108 -6.16 -1.93 -15.12
CA PRO A 108 -4.85 -1.79 -14.49
C PRO A 108 -3.79 -1.14 -15.38
N ASP A 109 -3.73 -1.50 -16.67
CA ASP A 109 -2.72 -0.98 -17.58
C ASP A 109 -2.92 0.52 -17.83
N THR A 110 -4.14 0.91 -18.15
CA THR A 110 -4.55 2.31 -18.30
C THR A 110 -4.30 3.11 -17.02
N ASN A 111 -4.65 2.55 -15.86
CA ASN A 111 -4.47 3.21 -14.58
C ASN A 111 -3.00 3.44 -14.24
N VAL A 112 -2.16 2.42 -14.41
CA VAL A 112 -0.71 2.51 -14.15
C VAL A 112 -0.04 3.47 -15.14
N TYR A 113 -0.48 3.48 -16.40
CA TYR A 113 -0.02 4.46 -17.39
C TYR A 113 -0.27 5.90 -16.93
N TYR A 114 -1.52 6.27 -16.64
CA TYR A 114 -1.86 7.66 -16.27
C TYR A 114 -1.34 8.04 -14.88
N GLY A 115 -1.37 7.11 -13.93
CA GLY A 115 -0.79 7.33 -12.60
C GLY A 115 0.71 7.59 -12.67
N THR A 116 1.45 6.81 -13.47
CA THR A 116 2.90 7.00 -13.62
C THR A 116 3.22 8.25 -14.43
N LYS A 117 2.44 8.53 -15.48
CA LYS A 117 2.55 9.77 -16.27
C LYS A 117 2.42 11.03 -15.42
N TYR A 118 1.55 11.00 -14.39
CA TYR A 118 1.36 12.13 -13.48
C TYR A 118 2.58 12.41 -12.58
N LEU A 119 3.45 11.43 -12.35
CA LEU A 119 4.66 11.59 -11.54
C LEU A 119 5.82 12.29 -12.28
N ARG A 120 5.66 12.58 -13.58
CA ARG A 120 6.71 13.09 -14.46
C ARG A 120 6.49 14.54 -14.88
#